data_AF-A0A966VDQ1-F1
#
_entry.id   AF-A0A966VDQ1-F1
#
_cell.length_a   1.000
_cell.length_b   1.000
_cell.length_c   1.000
_cell.angle_alpha   90.00
_cell.angle_beta   90.00
_cell.angle_gamma   90.00
#
_symmetry.space_group_name_H-M   'P 1'
#
loop_
_entity.id
_entity.type
_entity.pdbx_description
1 polymer ?
#
loop_
_entity_poly.entity_id
_entity_poly.type
_entity_poly.pdbx_seq_one_letter_code
_entity_poly.pdbx_strand_id
1 'polypeptide(L)'
;MPTALNARVQVRRDTVAGWSSANPVLAVGELGYVTNSPNTQQVLKIGNGSTAWNSLAYLELGAGSGNGWSPVLSVQTDGARRVLQVSDWTGGSGTKPSTGQYIGASGLTSTLANAVDVRGATGATGAAGTNGTNGTNGTNGAAGSNGWSPVFSLVSDSERRVLQIPDWVGGGGTKPVIGQYVGATGLTGTAASAVDIRGAAGASVAGKVAAIYRQRYNATLASAQQMGIAWADVPGSTITWTPTSQLNDYLYRMDFFVSPLATSSTAADRSAYGTCRLVVDGLAVSRSELSFGPGGNGQPVAINYTYLLGTQTEVPHTIKLQL
;
A
#
# COMPACT_ATOMS: atom_id res chain seq x y z
N MET A 1 -55.21 36.64 34.21
CA MET A 1 -54.35 35.92 33.24
C MET A 1 -54.05 36.87 32.09
N PRO A 2 -52.82 37.33 31.85
CA PRO A 2 -52.56 38.10 30.65
C PRO A 2 -52.81 37.21 29.43
N THR A 3 -53.71 37.63 28.53
CA THR A 3 -53.93 36.98 27.24
C THR A 3 -52.63 37.06 26.44
N ALA A 4 -52.02 35.91 26.18
CA ALA A 4 -50.84 35.87 25.32
C ALA A 4 -51.22 36.36 23.92
N LEU A 5 -50.52 37.38 23.43
CA LEU A 5 -50.63 37.81 22.04
C LEU A 5 -49.85 36.83 21.16
N ASN A 6 -50.57 35.98 20.43
CA ASN A 6 -49.96 35.12 19.42
C ASN A 6 -49.81 35.91 18.13
N ALA A 7 -48.71 36.66 17.99
CA ALA A 7 -48.36 37.35 16.76
C ALA A 7 -47.29 36.58 15.98
N ARG A 8 -47.47 36.49 14.66
CA ARG A 8 -46.46 35.95 13.74
C ARG A 8 -45.89 37.08 12.90
N VAL A 9 -44.59 37.32 13.05
CA VAL A 9 -43.87 38.28 12.21
C VAL A 9 -43.52 37.63 10.87
N GLN A 10 -43.76 38.32 9.78
CA GLN A 10 -43.33 37.94 8.44
C GLN A 10 -42.55 39.09 7.81
N VAL A 11 -41.42 38.77 7.17
CA VAL A 11 -40.64 39.74 6.40
C VAL A 11 -41.15 39.85 4.97
N ARG A 12 -40.77 40.93 4.27
CA ARG A 12 -41.00 41.06 2.84
C ARG A 12 -40.29 39.92 2.12
N ARG A 13 -40.99 39.23 1.22
CA ARG A 13 -40.46 38.06 0.54
C ARG A 13 -41.08 37.88 -0.83
N ASP A 14 -40.30 37.31 -1.74
CA ASP A 14 -40.70 37.03 -3.12
C ASP A 14 -39.77 35.95 -3.71
N THR A 15 -40.07 35.50 -4.92
CA THR A 15 -39.22 34.65 -5.74
C THR A 15 -38.00 35.41 -6.27
N VAL A 16 -36.98 34.69 -6.75
CA VAL A 16 -35.80 35.29 -7.40
C VAL A 16 -36.21 36.21 -8.56
N ALA A 17 -37.16 35.77 -9.39
CA ALA A 17 -37.64 36.52 -10.54
C ALA A 17 -38.47 37.76 -10.13
N GLY A 18 -39.35 37.62 -9.15
CA GLY A 18 -40.14 38.72 -8.59
C GLY A 18 -39.25 39.83 -8.01
N TRP A 19 -38.27 39.46 -7.18
CA TRP A 19 -37.30 40.42 -6.66
C TRP A 19 -36.43 41.07 -7.74
N SER A 20 -35.95 40.29 -8.72
CA SER A 20 -35.09 40.81 -9.79
C SER A 20 -35.81 41.80 -10.69
N SER A 21 -37.09 41.55 -10.98
CA SER A 21 -37.93 42.38 -11.86
C SER A 21 -38.44 43.63 -11.17
N ALA A 22 -38.89 43.53 -9.91
CA ALA A 22 -39.33 44.70 -9.15
C ALA A 22 -38.16 45.59 -8.72
N ASN A 23 -37.00 44.98 -8.45
CA ASN A 23 -35.74 45.61 -8.01
C ASN A 23 -35.93 46.79 -7.03
N PRO A 24 -36.68 46.62 -5.93
CA PRO A 24 -37.02 47.73 -5.04
C PRO A 24 -35.82 48.17 -4.19
N VAL A 25 -35.84 49.43 -3.74
CA VAL A 25 -34.99 49.90 -2.63
C VAL A 25 -35.71 49.56 -1.32
N LEU A 26 -35.07 48.75 -0.48
CA LEU A 26 -35.59 48.41 0.85
C LEU A 26 -35.21 49.51 1.86
N ALA A 27 -36.12 49.81 2.79
CA ALA A 27 -35.86 50.81 3.83
C ALA A 27 -34.68 50.39 4.73
N VAL A 28 -34.08 51.36 5.44
CA VAL A 28 -32.97 51.08 6.37
C VAL A 28 -33.42 50.04 7.41
N GLY A 29 -32.72 48.90 7.46
CA GLY A 29 -33.00 47.80 8.38
C GLY A 29 -34.12 46.84 7.92
N GLU A 30 -34.78 47.08 6.78
CA GLU A 30 -35.83 46.20 6.27
C GLU A 30 -35.24 44.88 5.75
N LEU A 31 -35.73 43.75 6.26
CA LEU A 31 -35.32 42.41 5.83
C LEU A 31 -36.11 41.97 4.58
N GLY A 32 -35.38 41.48 3.57
CA GLY A 32 -35.95 40.85 2.38
C GLY A 32 -35.47 39.40 2.23
N TYR A 33 -36.42 38.49 1.95
CA TYR A 33 -36.15 37.05 1.84
C TYR A 33 -36.57 36.49 0.47
N VAL A 34 -35.76 35.59 -0.10
CA VAL A 34 -36.11 34.86 -1.33
C VAL A 34 -36.76 33.52 -0.99
N THR A 35 -37.97 33.28 -1.49
CA THR A 35 -38.75 32.07 -1.16
C THR A 35 -38.35 30.83 -1.96
N ASN A 36 -37.73 30.99 -3.14
CA ASN A 36 -37.38 29.88 -4.05
C ASN A 36 -35.92 29.96 -4.54
N SER A 37 -34.97 30.19 -3.62
CA SER A 37 -33.56 30.23 -3.99
C SER A 37 -33.12 28.88 -4.60
N PRO A 38 -32.57 28.85 -5.83
CA PRO A 38 -32.25 27.62 -6.56
C PRO A 38 -30.95 26.94 -6.08
N ASN A 39 -30.18 27.60 -5.22
CA ASN A 39 -29.00 27.05 -4.57
C ASN A 39 -29.32 26.87 -3.07
N THR A 40 -28.69 25.90 -2.41
CA THR A 40 -28.85 25.52 -1.00
C THR A 40 -28.58 26.64 0.03
N GLN A 41 -28.48 27.89 -0.41
CA GLN A 41 -28.37 29.09 0.41
C GLN A 41 -29.71 29.82 0.46
N GLN A 42 -30.21 30.04 1.67
CA GLN A 42 -31.29 30.98 1.92
C GLN A 42 -30.77 32.39 1.66
N VAL A 43 -31.41 33.13 0.75
CA VAL A 43 -31.05 34.53 0.49
C VAL A 43 -31.82 35.44 1.43
N LEU A 44 -31.09 36.11 2.31
CA LEU A 44 -31.57 37.20 3.15
C LEU A 44 -30.72 38.43 2.83
N LYS A 45 -31.35 39.60 2.66
CA LYS A 45 -30.67 40.90 2.54
C LYS A 45 -31.30 41.91 3.49
N ILE A 46 -30.54 42.93 3.91
CA ILE A 46 -31.02 44.03 4.75
C ILE A 46 -30.92 45.34 3.97
N GLY A 47 -32.02 46.07 3.86
CA GLY A 47 -32.06 47.37 3.21
C GLY A 47 -31.19 48.42 3.91
N ASN A 48 -30.58 49.29 3.11
CA ASN A 48 -29.84 50.47 3.58
C ASN A 48 -30.56 51.79 3.19
N GLY A 49 -31.80 51.71 2.70
CA GLY A 49 -32.61 52.87 2.33
C GLY A 49 -32.26 53.53 0.99
N SER A 50 -31.23 53.06 0.27
CA SER A 50 -30.79 53.71 -0.99
C SER A 50 -30.41 52.73 -2.11
N THR A 51 -29.88 51.55 -1.79
CA THR A 51 -29.45 50.56 -2.77
C THR A 51 -30.61 49.65 -3.18
N ALA A 52 -30.80 49.49 -4.50
CA ALA A 52 -31.80 48.58 -5.06
C ALA A 52 -31.44 47.11 -4.80
N TRP A 53 -32.45 46.24 -4.68
CA TRP A 53 -32.31 44.82 -4.32
C TRP A 53 -31.22 44.07 -5.09
N ASN A 54 -31.13 44.27 -6.42
CA ASN A 54 -30.18 43.58 -7.28
C ASN A 54 -28.71 43.92 -6.95
N SER A 55 -28.47 45.10 -6.38
CA SER A 55 -27.13 45.58 -5.98
C SER A 55 -26.90 45.52 -4.47
N LEU A 56 -27.92 45.19 -3.69
CA LEU A 56 -27.82 45.08 -2.24
C LEU A 56 -27.01 43.83 -1.84
N ALA A 57 -26.15 43.95 -0.84
CA ALA A 57 -25.36 42.81 -0.35
C ALA A 57 -26.22 41.76 0.37
N TYR A 58 -25.77 40.51 0.36
CA TYR A 58 -26.37 39.44 1.16
C TYR A 58 -26.05 39.64 2.65
N LEU A 59 -27.00 39.26 3.52
CA LEU A 59 -26.74 39.17 4.95
C LEU A 59 -25.95 37.89 5.24
N GLU A 60 -24.72 38.06 5.71
CA GLU A 60 -23.85 36.95 6.10
C GLU A 60 -24.04 36.65 7.58
N LEU A 61 -24.73 35.56 7.91
CA LEU A 61 -24.88 35.07 9.28
C LEU A 61 -23.68 34.16 9.58
N GLY A 62 -22.72 34.69 10.34
CA GLY A 62 -21.38 34.14 10.55
C GLY A 62 -21.27 32.61 10.65
N ALA A 63 -20.80 32.02 9.55
CA ALA A 63 -19.81 30.96 9.55
C ALA A 63 -18.67 31.43 8.62
N GLY A 64 -17.76 32.27 9.15
CA GLY A 64 -16.53 32.71 8.47
C GLY A 64 -16.72 33.26 7.05
N SER A 65 -17.37 34.42 6.88
CA SER A 65 -17.46 35.11 5.58
C SER A 65 -16.19 35.88 5.17
N GLY A 66 -15.05 35.35 5.55
CA GLY A 66 -13.87 35.44 4.72
C GLY A 66 -13.50 33.99 4.44
N ASN A 67 -13.67 33.56 3.20
CA ASN A 67 -12.89 32.45 2.68
C ASN A 67 -11.42 32.83 2.92
N GLY A 68 -10.87 32.41 4.06
CA GLY A 68 -9.50 32.69 4.45
C GLY A 68 -8.60 31.86 3.58
N TRP A 69 -7.61 32.49 2.96
CA TRP A 69 -6.64 31.76 2.16
C TRP A 69 -5.96 30.69 3.03
N SER A 70 -6.11 29.43 2.64
CA SER A 70 -5.45 28.29 3.27
C SER A 70 -4.17 27.96 2.50
N PRO A 71 -3.00 27.82 3.16
CA PRO A 71 -1.75 27.58 2.45
C PRO A 71 -1.71 26.15 1.91
N VAL A 72 -1.27 26.01 0.66
CA VAL A 72 -0.81 24.75 0.07
C VAL A 72 0.69 24.66 0.32
N LEU A 73 1.10 23.64 1.07
CA LEU A 73 2.49 23.47 1.52
C LEU A 73 3.22 22.43 0.68
N SER A 74 4.47 22.73 0.37
CA SER A 74 5.40 21.79 -0.26
C SER A 74 6.67 21.67 0.59
N VAL A 75 7.27 20.48 0.60
CA VAL A 75 8.56 20.27 1.27
C VAL A 75 9.69 20.67 0.31
N GLN A 76 10.58 21.54 0.77
CA GLN A 76 11.76 21.99 0.03
C GLN A 76 13.06 21.50 0.69
N THR A 77 14.08 21.27 -0.14
CA THR A 77 15.42 20.89 0.31
C THR A 77 16.25 22.14 0.57
N ASP A 78 16.80 22.25 1.77
CA ASP A 78 17.78 23.27 2.13
C ASP A 78 19.01 22.59 2.76
N GLY A 79 19.94 22.15 1.91
CA GLY A 79 21.06 21.30 2.32
C GLY A 79 20.61 20.08 3.14
N ALA A 80 21.11 19.99 4.38
CA ALA A 80 20.77 18.96 5.35
C ALA A 80 19.47 19.23 6.14
N ARG A 81 18.67 20.23 5.78
CA ARG A 81 17.35 20.53 6.36
C ARG A 81 16.21 20.19 5.40
N ARG A 82 14.99 20.03 5.90
CA ARG A 82 13.77 20.06 5.07
C ARG A 82 12.87 21.15 5.62
N VAL A 83 12.32 21.97 4.74
CA VAL A 83 11.50 23.12 5.16
C VAL A 83 10.16 23.08 4.44
N LEU A 84 9.15 23.74 5.00
CA LEU A 84 7.85 23.90 4.34
C LEU A 84 7.80 25.25 3.62
N GLN A 85 7.54 25.23 2.33
CA GLN A 85 7.26 26.40 1.51
C GLN A 85 5.77 26.45 1.20
N VAL A 86 5.19 27.65 1.25
CA VAL A 86 3.86 27.93 0.72
C VAL A 86 3.95 27.96 -0.81
N SER A 87 3.66 26.83 -1.44
CA SER A 87 3.68 26.70 -2.89
C SER A 87 2.46 27.33 -3.54
N ASP A 88 1.32 27.31 -2.84
CA ASP A 88 0.12 27.99 -3.31
C ASP A 88 -0.86 28.36 -2.16
N TRP A 89 -2.00 28.95 -2.49
CA TRP A 89 -3.11 29.22 -1.59
C TRP A 89 -4.43 28.75 -2.20
N THR A 90 -5.31 28.18 -1.37
CA THR A 90 -6.63 27.68 -1.79
C THR A 90 -7.74 28.20 -0.89
N GLY A 91 -8.98 28.07 -1.38
CA GLY A 91 -10.20 28.31 -0.61
C GLY A 91 -10.48 29.76 -0.22
N GLY A 92 -9.70 30.74 -0.71
CA GLY A 92 -9.80 32.14 -0.30
C GLY A 92 -10.60 33.05 -1.26
N SER A 93 -11.09 34.19 -0.75
CA SER A 93 -11.66 35.29 -1.54
C SER A 93 -10.85 36.59 -1.36
N GLY A 94 -10.85 37.49 -2.35
CA GLY A 94 -10.05 38.73 -2.33
C GLY A 94 -8.65 38.55 -2.94
N THR A 95 -7.73 39.47 -2.66
CA THR A 95 -6.35 39.40 -3.20
C THR A 95 -5.62 38.19 -2.61
N LYS A 96 -5.12 37.32 -3.50
CA LYS A 96 -4.33 36.14 -3.12
C LYS A 96 -3.02 36.55 -2.44
N PRO A 97 -2.65 35.97 -1.28
CA PRO A 97 -1.37 36.25 -0.66
C PRO A 97 -0.22 35.75 -1.53
N SER A 98 0.97 36.33 -1.33
CA SER A 98 2.16 35.95 -2.08
C SER A 98 2.59 34.51 -1.77
N THR A 99 2.97 33.77 -2.81
CA THR A 99 3.54 32.42 -2.73
C THR A 99 5.06 32.47 -2.62
N GLY A 100 5.68 31.33 -2.35
CA GLY A 100 7.14 31.20 -2.29
C GLY A 100 7.78 31.48 -0.93
N GLN A 101 6.98 31.92 0.04
CA GLN A 101 7.42 32.11 1.43
C GLN A 101 7.57 30.77 2.17
N TYR A 102 8.40 30.75 3.20
CA TYR A 102 8.67 29.58 4.03
C TYR A 102 8.11 29.74 5.45
N ILE A 103 7.81 28.63 6.11
CA ILE A 103 7.42 28.63 7.53
C ILE A 103 8.67 28.90 8.39
N GLY A 104 8.72 30.05 9.04
CA GLY A 104 9.70 30.42 10.05
C GLY A 104 9.16 30.29 11.48
N ALA A 105 10.02 30.44 12.48
CA ALA A 105 9.66 30.23 13.89
C ALA A 105 8.59 31.22 14.41
N SER A 106 8.48 32.40 13.79
CA SER A 106 7.54 33.46 14.15
C SER A 106 6.50 33.77 13.07
N GLY A 107 6.38 32.94 12.03
CA GLY A 107 5.47 33.16 10.90
C GLY A 107 6.12 32.94 9.53
N LEU A 108 5.52 33.49 8.47
CA LEU A 108 6.05 33.36 7.11
C LEU A 108 7.29 34.25 6.90
N THR A 109 8.30 33.70 6.23
CA THR A 109 9.54 34.40 5.87
C THR A 109 9.86 34.21 4.40
N SER A 110 10.34 35.25 3.71
CA SER A 110 10.84 35.13 2.34
C SER A 110 12.25 34.51 2.26
N THR A 111 12.99 34.53 3.37
CA THR A 111 14.36 34.02 3.43
C THR A 111 14.38 32.55 3.85
N LEU A 112 14.91 31.69 2.97
CA LEU A 112 15.06 30.24 3.21
C LEU A 112 15.87 29.93 4.48
N ALA A 113 16.93 30.69 4.76
CA ALA A 113 17.77 30.49 5.95
C ALA A 113 16.98 30.60 7.26
N ASN A 114 15.92 31.42 7.31
CA ASN A 114 15.09 31.63 8.49
C ASN A 114 13.97 30.58 8.63
N ALA A 115 13.82 29.67 7.67
CA ALA A 115 12.81 28.64 7.70
C ALA A 115 13.11 27.58 8.79
N VAL A 116 12.06 27.02 9.37
CA VAL A 116 12.14 25.95 10.37
C VAL A 116 12.46 24.63 9.68
N ASP A 117 13.43 23.89 10.23
CA ASP A 117 13.67 22.51 9.82
C ASP A 117 12.56 21.62 10.37
N VAL A 118 11.88 20.89 9.50
CA VAL A 118 10.80 19.96 9.87
C VAL A 118 11.31 18.54 10.11
N ARG A 119 12.61 18.29 9.95
CA ARG A 119 13.22 17.02 10.35
C ARG A 119 13.58 17.03 11.84
N GLY A 120 13.43 15.86 12.46
CA GLY A 120 14.04 15.59 13.75
C GLY A 120 15.57 15.47 13.63
N ALA A 121 16.27 15.60 14.76
CA ALA A 121 17.69 15.33 14.83
C ALA A 121 18.01 13.91 14.32
N THR A 122 19.14 13.74 13.64
CA THR A 122 19.65 12.42 13.29
C THR A 122 19.72 11.56 14.55
N GLY A 123 19.22 10.32 14.49
CA GLY A 123 19.32 9.39 15.60
C GLY A 123 20.77 9.20 16.06
N ALA A 124 20.98 8.96 17.35
CA ALA A 124 22.31 8.72 17.88
C ALA A 124 23.00 7.58 17.11
N THR A 125 24.27 7.79 16.72
CA THR A 125 25.11 6.71 16.20
C THR A 125 25.14 5.59 17.23
N GLY A 126 24.94 4.34 16.78
CA GLY A 126 25.05 3.17 17.66
C GLY A 126 26.39 3.16 18.39
N ALA A 127 26.40 2.65 19.62
CA ALA A 127 27.63 2.56 20.41
C ALA A 127 28.74 1.90 19.59
N ALA A 128 29.93 2.51 19.57
CA ALA A 128 31.10 1.87 19.00
C ALA A 128 31.30 0.52 19.70
N GLY A 129 31.62 -0.53 18.94
CA GLY A 129 32.04 -1.80 19.52
C GLY A 129 33.20 -1.56 20.49
N THR A 130 33.24 -2.30 21.59
CA THR A 130 34.34 -2.20 22.56
C THR A 130 35.67 -2.40 21.86
N ASN A 131 36.56 -1.40 21.90
CA ASN A 131 37.94 -1.59 21.49
C ASN A 131 38.55 -2.72 22.34
N GLY A 132 39.24 -3.66 21.70
CA GLY A 132 40.06 -4.63 22.42
C GLY A 132 41.08 -3.89 23.28
N THR A 133 41.41 -4.45 24.45
CA THR A 133 42.42 -3.90 25.34
C THR A 133 43.73 -3.71 24.58
N ASN A 134 44.21 -2.46 24.45
CA ASN A 134 45.57 -2.23 23.94
C ASN A 134 46.57 -2.80 24.94
N GLY A 135 47.41 -3.73 24.50
CA GLY A 135 48.56 -4.18 25.27
C GLY A 135 49.51 -3.02 25.54
N THR A 136 50.17 -3.04 26.70
CA THR A 136 51.24 -2.10 27.05
C THR A 136 52.34 -2.11 25.98
N ASN A 137 52.72 -0.94 25.45
CA ASN A 137 53.81 -0.84 24.48
C ASN A 137 55.13 -1.25 25.13
N GLY A 138 55.80 -2.27 24.58
CA GLY A 138 57.18 -2.61 24.92
C GLY A 138 58.17 -1.62 24.32
N THR A 139 59.39 -1.56 24.87
CA THR A 139 60.51 -0.80 24.30
C THR A 139 60.80 -1.25 22.86
N ASN A 140 61.01 -0.31 21.93
CA ASN A 140 61.35 -0.64 20.54
C ASN A 140 62.65 -1.46 20.48
N GLY A 141 62.58 -2.67 19.91
CA GLY A 141 63.75 -3.50 19.61
C GLY A 141 64.56 -2.95 18.43
N ALA A 142 65.81 -3.43 18.30
CA ALA A 142 66.64 -3.19 17.12
C ALA A 142 65.86 -3.50 15.83
N ALA A 143 66.08 -2.73 14.77
CA ALA A 143 65.42 -2.96 13.48
C ALA A 143 65.69 -4.41 13.03
N GLY A 144 64.67 -5.25 13.12
CA GLY A 144 64.76 -6.66 12.74
C GLY A 144 65.03 -6.79 11.25
N SER A 145 65.68 -7.89 10.86
CA SER A 145 65.79 -8.31 9.46
C SER A 145 64.42 -8.17 8.78
N ASN A 146 64.36 -7.51 7.62
CA ASN A 146 63.11 -7.27 6.88
C ASN A 146 62.22 -8.51 6.93
N GLY A 147 61.05 -8.38 7.56
CA GLY A 147 60.11 -9.48 7.72
C GLY A 147 59.56 -9.92 6.37
N TRP A 148 59.34 -11.23 6.21
CA TRP A 148 58.64 -11.75 5.05
C TRP A 148 57.15 -11.40 5.13
N SER A 149 56.63 -10.75 4.09
CA SER A 149 55.19 -10.49 3.93
C SER A 149 54.55 -11.63 3.14
N PRO A 150 53.46 -12.26 3.63
CA PRO A 150 52.79 -13.33 2.90
C PRO A 150 52.04 -12.78 1.69
N VAL A 151 52.12 -13.49 0.57
CA VAL A 151 51.20 -13.32 -0.56
C VAL A 151 50.04 -14.29 -0.33
N PHE A 152 48.80 -13.80 -0.36
CA PHE A 152 47.62 -14.65 -0.17
C PHE A 152 46.94 -15.01 -1.48
N SER A 153 46.40 -16.23 -1.54
CA SER A 153 45.51 -16.70 -2.59
C SER A 153 44.30 -17.41 -2.00
N LEU A 154 43.17 -17.32 -2.70
CA LEU A 154 41.94 -18.01 -2.36
C LEU A 154 41.97 -19.43 -2.93
N VAL A 155 41.78 -20.43 -2.06
CA VAL A 155 41.66 -21.84 -2.45
C VAL A 155 40.28 -22.35 -2.07
N SER A 156 39.70 -23.17 -2.96
CA SER A 156 38.44 -23.86 -2.71
C SER A 156 38.70 -25.10 -1.87
N ASP A 157 37.98 -25.26 -0.76
CA ASP A 157 38.01 -26.47 0.06
C ASP A 157 36.58 -26.99 0.24
N SER A 158 36.16 -27.87 -0.67
CA SER A 158 34.76 -28.26 -0.84
C SER A 158 33.87 -27.03 -0.98
N GLU A 159 32.92 -26.82 -0.07
CA GLU A 159 32.10 -25.61 -0.07
C GLU A 159 32.93 -24.41 0.39
N ARG A 160 33.84 -24.57 1.36
CA ARG A 160 34.59 -23.51 2.06
C ARG A 160 35.54 -22.74 1.13
N ARG A 161 35.90 -21.52 1.53
CA ARG A 161 37.03 -20.79 0.94
C ARG A 161 38.07 -20.55 2.01
N VAL A 162 39.32 -20.85 1.71
CA VAL A 162 40.44 -20.72 2.64
C VAL A 162 41.55 -19.89 2.00
N LEU A 163 42.38 -19.24 2.82
CA LEU A 163 43.54 -18.49 2.35
C LEU A 163 44.78 -19.37 2.40
N GLN A 164 45.41 -19.58 1.24
CA GLN A 164 46.73 -20.19 1.10
C GLN A 164 47.80 -19.11 0.92
N ILE A 165 49.02 -19.41 1.35
CA ILE A 165 50.21 -18.60 1.10
C ILE A 165 51.05 -19.27 0.01
N PRO A 166 50.80 -18.98 -1.28
CA PRO A 166 51.63 -19.51 -2.37
C PRO A 166 53.03 -18.93 -2.38
N ASP A 167 53.24 -17.73 -1.81
CA ASP A 167 54.54 -17.08 -1.84
C ASP A 167 54.76 -16.07 -0.70
N TRP A 168 56.01 -15.63 -0.54
CA TRP A 168 56.44 -14.61 0.40
C TRP A 168 57.30 -13.56 -0.31
N VAL A 169 57.12 -12.28 0.04
CA VAL A 169 57.85 -11.14 -0.55
C VAL A 169 58.52 -10.26 0.50
N GLY A 170 59.54 -9.50 0.08
CA GLY A 170 60.13 -8.40 0.86
C GLY A 170 61.08 -8.79 2.01
N GLY A 171 61.21 -10.08 2.34
CA GLY A 171 61.98 -10.51 3.50
C GLY A 171 63.46 -10.79 3.24
N GLY A 172 64.26 -10.78 4.32
CA GLY A 172 65.65 -11.26 4.35
C GLY A 172 65.77 -12.63 5.07
N GLY A 173 66.90 -13.32 4.90
CA GLY A 173 67.15 -14.64 5.50
C GLY A 173 66.45 -15.79 4.78
N THR A 174 66.26 -16.93 5.47
CA THR A 174 65.62 -18.12 4.88
C THR A 174 64.13 -17.87 4.66
N LYS A 175 63.68 -18.06 3.41
CA LYS A 175 62.28 -17.89 3.02
C LYS A 175 61.37 -18.89 3.78
N PRO A 176 60.25 -18.44 4.34
CA PRO A 176 59.31 -19.34 5.00
C PRO A 176 58.67 -20.33 4.02
N VAL A 177 58.20 -21.47 4.56
CA VAL A 177 57.59 -22.54 3.77
C VAL A 177 56.31 -22.05 3.08
N ILE A 178 56.25 -22.28 1.76
CA ILE A 178 55.10 -21.95 0.90
C ILE A 178 54.05 -23.08 0.89
N GLY A 179 52.84 -22.76 0.44
CA GLY A 179 51.74 -23.72 0.29
C GLY A 179 50.94 -23.98 1.56
N GLN A 180 51.31 -23.34 2.68
CA GLN A 180 50.57 -23.40 3.94
C GLN A 180 49.29 -22.55 3.89
N TYR A 181 48.34 -22.86 4.76
CA TYR A 181 47.05 -22.18 4.87
C TYR A 181 46.91 -21.46 6.21
N VAL A 182 46.07 -20.43 6.27
CA VAL A 182 45.77 -19.70 7.51
C VAL A 182 44.79 -20.53 8.36
N GLY A 183 45.26 -21.03 9.50
CA GLY A 183 44.48 -21.73 10.52
C GLY A 183 44.15 -20.82 11.73
N ALA A 184 43.31 -21.31 12.64
CA ALA A 184 42.79 -20.52 13.76
C ALA A 184 43.88 -20.05 14.76
N THR A 185 45.00 -20.76 14.83
CA THR A 185 46.11 -20.47 15.76
C THR A 185 47.45 -20.25 15.05
N GLY A 186 47.48 -20.15 13.72
CA GLY A 186 48.71 -20.03 12.94
C GLY A 186 48.61 -20.65 11.54
N LEU A 187 49.76 -20.93 10.92
CA LEU A 187 49.80 -21.60 9.62
C LEU A 187 49.64 -23.12 9.76
N THR A 188 48.91 -23.73 8.84
CA THR A 188 48.69 -25.18 8.78
C THR A 188 49.06 -25.75 7.42
N GLY A 189 49.49 -27.01 7.40
CA GLY A 189 49.87 -27.70 6.16
C GLY A 189 48.69 -28.17 5.31
N THR A 190 47.45 -28.11 5.82
CA THR A 190 46.27 -28.65 5.10
C THR A 190 45.11 -27.67 5.05
N ALA A 191 44.38 -27.65 3.93
CA ALA A 191 43.18 -26.83 3.75
C ALA A 191 42.07 -27.20 4.77
N ALA A 192 41.97 -28.47 5.15
CA ALA A 192 40.98 -28.97 6.12
C ALA A 192 41.09 -28.30 7.50
N SER A 193 42.29 -27.92 7.93
CA SER A 193 42.52 -27.25 9.21
C SER A 193 42.54 -25.71 9.10
N ALA A 194 42.33 -25.18 7.89
CA ALA A 194 42.33 -23.74 7.65
C ALA A 194 40.99 -23.11 8.02
N VAL A 195 41.02 -21.82 8.36
CA VAL A 195 39.83 -21.03 8.67
C VAL A 195 39.00 -20.83 7.40
N ASP A 196 37.71 -21.15 7.46
CA ASP A 196 36.77 -20.73 6.39
C ASP A 196 36.57 -19.22 6.49
N ILE A 197 36.90 -18.52 5.42
CA ILE A 197 36.74 -17.05 5.34
C ILE A 197 35.40 -16.64 4.75
N ARG A 198 34.53 -17.59 4.41
CA ARG A 198 33.13 -17.29 4.14
C ARG A 198 32.34 -17.17 5.43
N GLY A 199 31.37 -16.26 5.46
CA GLY A 199 30.31 -16.29 6.46
C GLY A 199 29.41 -17.51 6.28
N ALA A 200 28.53 -17.76 7.27
CA ALA A 200 27.47 -18.74 7.12
C ALA A 200 26.74 -18.52 5.79
N ALA A 201 26.48 -19.59 5.03
CA ALA A 201 25.69 -19.48 3.83
C ALA A 201 24.37 -18.78 4.17
N GLY A 202 24.04 -17.71 3.44
CA GLY A 202 22.72 -17.09 3.57
C GLY A 202 21.67 -18.18 3.35
N ALA A 203 20.65 -18.23 4.22
CA ALA A 203 19.63 -19.26 4.15
C ALA A 203 19.09 -19.35 2.72
N SER A 204 19.31 -20.50 2.09
CA SER A 204 18.80 -20.80 0.76
C SER A 204 17.27 -20.73 0.85
N VAL A 205 16.66 -19.74 0.18
CA VAL A 205 15.20 -19.67 0.04
C VAL A 205 14.79 -20.68 -1.04
N ALA A 206 14.93 -21.97 -0.71
CA ALA A 206 14.44 -23.05 -1.53
C ALA A 206 12.91 -23.03 -1.51
N GLY A 207 12.31 -22.74 -2.66
CA GLY A 207 10.93 -23.09 -3.04
C GLY A 207 9.90 -23.05 -1.92
N LYS A 208 9.50 -21.85 -1.51
CA LYS A 208 8.31 -21.69 -0.68
C LYS A 208 7.06 -21.91 -1.54
N VAL A 209 6.70 -23.15 -1.82
CA VAL A 209 5.32 -23.52 -2.11
C VAL A 209 5.08 -24.83 -1.39
N ALA A 210 4.58 -24.77 -0.16
CA ALA A 210 4.18 -25.93 0.62
C ALA A 210 2.66 -25.96 0.78
N ALA A 211 1.97 -26.54 -0.21
CA ALA A 211 1.05 -27.68 -0.04
C ALA A 211 0.09 -27.71 -1.23
N ILE A 212 0.28 -28.68 -2.14
CA ILE A 212 -0.70 -29.03 -3.17
C ILE A 212 -1.70 -29.99 -2.54
N TYR A 213 -2.73 -29.44 -1.94
CA TYR A 213 -3.86 -30.23 -1.47
C TYR A 213 -4.91 -30.30 -2.59
N ARG A 214 -5.28 -31.54 -2.97
CA ARG A 214 -6.31 -31.81 -3.98
C ARG A 214 -7.54 -32.38 -3.30
N GLN A 215 -8.67 -31.71 -3.45
CA GLN A 215 -9.97 -32.26 -3.11
C GLN A 215 -10.91 -32.24 -4.31
N ARG A 216 -11.73 -33.30 -4.37
CA ARG A 216 -12.70 -33.57 -5.41
C ARG A 216 -14.09 -33.23 -4.90
N TYR A 217 -14.79 -32.39 -5.64
CA TYR A 217 -16.18 -32.04 -5.33
C TYR A 217 -17.06 -32.32 -6.54
N ASN A 218 -18.14 -33.06 -6.34
CA ASN A 218 -19.10 -33.38 -7.39
C ASN A 218 -20.31 -32.44 -7.25
N ALA A 219 -20.72 -31.81 -8.35
CA ALA A 219 -21.91 -30.99 -8.43
C ALA A 219 -22.80 -31.45 -9.57
N THR A 220 -24.12 -31.32 -9.40
CA THR A 220 -25.11 -31.58 -10.46
C THR A 220 -25.87 -30.30 -10.74
N LEU A 221 -25.97 -29.92 -12.01
CA LEU A 221 -26.78 -28.78 -12.40
C LEU A 221 -28.24 -29.10 -12.12
N ALA A 222 -28.92 -28.33 -11.25
CA ALA A 222 -30.32 -28.59 -10.89
C ALA A 222 -31.34 -27.94 -11.85
N SER A 223 -30.91 -27.05 -12.73
CA SER A 223 -31.76 -26.42 -13.75
C SER A 223 -30.89 -25.79 -14.82
N ALA A 224 -31.23 -25.98 -16.10
CA ALA A 224 -30.56 -25.32 -17.22
C ALA A 224 -30.70 -23.79 -17.08
N GLN A 225 -29.60 -23.07 -16.91
CA GLN A 225 -29.63 -21.60 -16.93
C GLN A 225 -29.56 -21.10 -18.36
N GLN A 226 -30.55 -20.28 -18.72
CA GLN A 226 -30.71 -19.61 -20.00
C GLN A 226 -29.64 -18.53 -20.21
N MET A 227 -29.23 -18.37 -21.47
CA MET A 227 -28.25 -17.36 -21.91
C MET A 227 -28.70 -15.94 -21.53
N GLY A 228 -27.79 -15.14 -20.94
CA GLY A 228 -27.94 -13.68 -20.82
C GLY A 228 -28.31 -13.10 -19.45
N ILE A 229 -28.10 -13.81 -18.33
CA ILE A 229 -28.48 -13.34 -16.99
C ILE A 229 -27.33 -13.51 -15.98
N ALA A 230 -27.39 -12.75 -14.87
CA ALA A 230 -26.45 -12.73 -13.75
C ALA A 230 -26.00 -14.10 -13.25
N TRP A 231 -24.74 -14.18 -12.80
CA TRP A 231 -24.13 -15.35 -12.17
C TRP A 231 -25.00 -15.95 -11.07
N ALA A 232 -25.20 -17.27 -11.09
CA ALA A 232 -25.89 -17.98 -10.01
C ALA A 232 -25.03 -19.09 -9.42
N ASP A 233 -25.28 -19.40 -8.14
CA ASP A 233 -24.59 -20.48 -7.44
C ASP A 233 -25.05 -21.84 -7.98
N VAL A 234 -24.08 -22.71 -8.28
CA VAL A 234 -24.38 -24.10 -8.64
C VAL A 234 -24.85 -24.83 -7.39
N PRO A 235 -26.04 -25.45 -7.42
CA PRO A 235 -26.57 -26.19 -6.27
C PRO A 235 -25.60 -27.27 -5.79
N GLY A 236 -25.36 -27.29 -4.48
CA GLY A 236 -24.43 -28.25 -3.84
C GLY A 236 -22.94 -27.96 -4.03
N SER A 237 -22.56 -26.87 -4.73
CA SER A 237 -21.14 -26.53 -4.93
C SER A 237 -20.50 -25.76 -3.78
N THR A 238 -21.30 -25.31 -2.79
CA THR A 238 -20.79 -24.53 -1.66
C THR A 238 -20.11 -25.44 -0.66
N ILE A 239 -18.87 -25.11 -0.32
CA ILE A 239 -18.09 -25.79 0.71
C ILE A 239 -17.51 -24.78 1.70
N THR A 240 -17.23 -25.25 2.91
CA THR A 240 -16.41 -24.54 3.88
C THR A 240 -15.06 -25.23 3.94
N TRP A 241 -13.99 -24.49 3.68
CA TRP A 241 -12.64 -25.03 3.65
C TRP A 241 -11.75 -24.25 4.62
N THR A 242 -11.00 -24.95 5.47
CA THR A 242 -10.08 -24.33 6.43
C THR A 242 -8.64 -24.72 6.07
N PRO A 243 -7.74 -23.74 5.84
CA PRO A 243 -6.33 -24.02 5.65
C PRO A 243 -5.72 -24.62 6.92
N THR A 244 -4.83 -25.60 6.78
CA THR A 244 -4.03 -26.13 7.90
C THR A 244 -2.66 -25.45 7.94
N SER A 245 -2.22 -24.99 9.12
CA SER A 245 -1.06 -24.07 9.30
C SER A 245 0.35 -24.67 9.12
N GLN A 246 0.52 -25.69 8.29
CA GLN A 246 1.85 -26.28 8.06
C GLN A 246 2.68 -25.36 7.15
N LEU A 247 3.37 -24.41 7.78
CA LEU A 247 4.26 -23.37 7.25
C LEU A 247 4.71 -23.55 5.77
N ASN A 248 4.48 -22.47 5.00
CA ASN A 248 5.06 -22.06 3.71
C ASN A 248 4.07 -22.06 2.52
N ASP A 249 3.60 -20.87 2.12
CA ASP A 249 3.16 -20.52 0.76
C ASP A 249 2.19 -21.48 0.06
N TYR A 250 0.94 -21.56 0.51
CA TYR A 250 0.00 -22.58 0.05
C TYR A 250 -0.53 -22.37 -1.38
N LEU A 251 -0.52 -23.46 -2.17
CA LEU A 251 -1.08 -23.56 -3.52
C LEU A 251 -2.15 -24.65 -3.55
N TYR A 252 -3.42 -24.28 -3.42
CA TYR A 252 -4.51 -25.26 -3.40
C TYR A 252 -5.01 -25.54 -4.81
N ARG A 253 -5.24 -26.83 -5.10
CA ARG A 253 -5.92 -27.25 -6.32
C ARG A 253 -7.26 -27.86 -5.96
N MET A 254 -8.33 -27.24 -6.42
CA MET A 254 -9.68 -27.77 -6.28
C MET A 254 -10.15 -28.30 -7.62
N ASP A 255 -10.61 -29.55 -7.62
CA ASP A 255 -11.16 -30.19 -8.80
C ASP A 255 -12.69 -30.31 -8.62
N PHE A 256 -13.44 -29.50 -9.35
CA PHE A 256 -14.89 -29.59 -9.41
C PHE A 256 -15.30 -30.47 -10.59
N PHE A 257 -16.20 -31.40 -10.33
CA PHE A 257 -16.78 -32.28 -11.33
C PHE A 257 -18.24 -31.89 -11.49
N VAL A 258 -18.58 -31.29 -12.62
CA VAL A 258 -19.95 -30.87 -12.90
C VAL A 258 -20.60 -31.88 -13.83
N SER A 259 -21.69 -32.49 -13.36
CA SER A 259 -22.54 -33.36 -14.18
C SER A 259 -23.70 -32.55 -14.77
N PRO A 260 -24.06 -32.79 -16.04
CA PRO A 260 -25.27 -32.22 -16.62
C PRO A 260 -26.51 -32.74 -15.91
N LEU A 261 -27.60 -31.95 -15.93
CA LEU A 261 -28.90 -32.39 -15.43
C LEU A 261 -29.37 -33.61 -16.25
N ALA A 262 -29.80 -34.68 -15.58
CA ALA A 262 -30.21 -35.93 -16.21
C ALA A 262 -31.62 -35.87 -16.85
N THR A 263 -32.00 -34.75 -17.47
CA THR A 263 -33.35 -34.56 -18.02
C THR A 263 -33.34 -34.04 -19.45
N SER A 264 -32.87 -34.84 -20.41
CA SER A 264 -33.53 -34.92 -21.74
C SER A 264 -33.08 -36.15 -22.53
N SER A 265 -34.04 -36.71 -23.28
CA SER A 265 -33.96 -38.00 -23.97
C SER A 265 -33.55 -37.89 -25.45
N THR A 266 -32.86 -36.83 -25.86
CA THR A 266 -32.42 -36.65 -27.25
C THR A 266 -30.96 -36.18 -27.32
N ALA A 267 -30.20 -36.74 -28.25
CA ALA A 267 -28.75 -36.55 -28.36
C ALA A 267 -28.31 -35.12 -28.72
N ALA A 268 -29.23 -34.23 -29.11
CA ALA A 268 -28.96 -32.85 -29.52
C ALA A 268 -28.94 -31.84 -28.35
N ASP A 269 -29.55 -32.15 -27.20
CA ASP A 269 -29.64 -31.26 -26.03
C ASP A 269 -28.44 -31.35 -25.06
N ARG A 270 -27.45 -32.19 -25.38
CA ARG A 270 -26.32 -32.47 -24.46
C ARG A 270 -25.08 -31.60 -24.71
N SER A 271 -25.20 -30.61 -25.60
CA SER A 271 -24.15 -29.64 -25.88
C SER A 271 -24.37 -28.35 -25.09
N ALA A 272 -24.02 -28.35 -23.80
CA ALA A 272 -24.00 -27.13 -23.02
C ALA A 272 -22.64 -26.43 -23.21
N TYR A 273 -22.67 -25.20 -23.72
CA TYR A 273 -21.54 -24.28 -23.73
C TYR A 273 -21.83 -23.18 -22.73
N GLY A 274 -20.94 -22.96 -21.76
CA GLY A 274 -21.15 -21.96 -20.72
C GLY A 274 -19.83 -21.50 -20.11
N THR A 275 -19.90 -20.48 -19.27
CA THR A 275 -18.76 -20.04 -18.47
C THR A 275 -19.04 -20.35 -17.02
N CYS A 276 -18.01 -20.79 -16.29
CA CYS A 276 -18.07 -20.92 -14.84
C CYS A 276 -17.00 -20.07 -14.18
N ARG A 277 -17.21 -19.72 -12.91
CA ARG A 277 -16.21 -19.05 -12.08
C ARG A 277 -16.16 -19.64 -10.68
N LEU A 278 -14.97 -19.64 -10.09
CA LEU A 278 -14.79 -19.89 -8.67
C LEU A 278 -15.03 -18.60 -7.90
N VAL A 279 -15.82 -18.68 -6.83
CA VAL A 279 -16.02 -17.60 -5.88
C VAL A 279 -15.49 -18.04 -4.52
N VAL A 280 -14.60 -17.24 -3.93
CA VAL A 280 -14.03 -17.43 -2.59
C VAL A 280 -14.44 -16.21 -1.75
N ASP A 281 -15.14 -16.45 -0.64
CA ASP A 281 -15.66 -15.41 0.26
C ASP A 281 -16.40 -14.26 -0.46
N GLY A 282 -17.16 -14.61 -1.50
CA GLY A 282 -17.92 -13.65 -2.30
C GLY A 282 -17.14 -12.97 -3.43
N LEU A 283 -15.82 -13.15 -3.52
CA LEU A 283 -14.99 -12.63 -4.61
C LEU A 283 -14.78 -13.66 -5.72
N ALA A 284 -15.03 -13.26 -6.97
CA ALA A 284 -14.70 -14.08 -8.13
C ALA A 284 -13.19 -14.08 -8.38
N VAL A 285 -12.57 -15.26 -8.38
CA VAL A 285 -11.10 -15.41 -8.45
C VAL A 285 -10.62 -16.11 -9.73
N SER A 286 -11.55 -16.60 -10.55
CA SER A 286 -11.23 -17.30 -11.80
C SER A 286 -12.40 -17.26 -12.79
N ARG A 287 -12.15 -17.67 -14.04
CA ARG A 287 -13.19 -17.91 -15.05
C ARG A 287 -12.70 -19.04 -15.96
N SER A 288 -13.58 -19.98 -16.29
CA SER A 288 -13.28 -21.09 -17.21
C SER A 288 -14.46 -21.37 -18.12
N GLU A 289 -14.16 -21.75 -19.36
CA GLU A 289 -15.16 -22.19 -20.32
C GLU A 289 -15.48 -23.66 -20.10
N LEU A 290 -16.77 -23.99 -20.16
CA LEU A 290 -17.29 -25.34 -20.08
C LEU A 290 -17.84 -25.74 -21.43
N SER A 291 -17.43 -26.92 -21.88
CA SER A 291 -17.94 -27.57 -23.07
C SER A 291 -18.32 -29.00 -22.72
N PHE A 292 -19.61 -29.30 -22.78
CA PHE A 292 -20.12 -30.66 -22.70
C PHE A 292 -20.33 -31.12 -24.14
N GLY A 293 -19.50 -32.05 -24.65
CA GLY A 293 -19.60 -32.48 -26.05
C GLY A 293 -20.85 -33.34 -26.33
N PRO A 294 -21.39 -33.31 -27.55
CA PRO A 294 -22.48 -34.20 -27.96
C PRO A 294 -21.97 -35.64 -27.99
N GLY A 295 -22.38 -36.46 -27.01
CA GLY A 295 -22.00 -37.88 -26.91
C GLY A 295 -21.27 -38.27 -25.63
N GLY A 296 -20.97 -37.33 -24.72
CA GLY A 296 -20.55 -37.69 -23.36
C GLY A 296 -21.70 -38.33 -22.60
N ASN A 297 -21.52 -39.55 -22.10
CA ASN A 297 -22.52 -40.33 -21.34
C ASN A 297 -22.88 -39.72 -19.97
N GLY A 298 -23.29 -38.46 -19.91
CA GLY A 298 -23.48 -37.73 -18.64
C GLY A 298 -22.20 -37.64 -17.80
N GLN A 299 -21.02 -37.75 -18.44
CA GLN A 299 -19.75 -37.79 -17.74
C GLN A 299 -19.42 -36.41 -17.16
N PRO A 300 -18.99 -36.32 -15.90
CA PRO A 300 -18.68 -35.04 -15.28
C PRO A 300 -17.47 -34.36 -15.95
N VAL A 301 -17.52 -33.03 -16.13
CA VAL A 301 -16.37 -32.24 -16.59
C VAL A 301 -15.54 -31.79 -15.39
N ALA A 302 -14.23 -32.03 -15.44
CA ALA A 302 -13.28 -31.61 -14.42
C ALA A 302 -12.86 -30.14 -14.63
N ILE A 303 -13.03 -29.32 -13.60
CA ILE A 303 -12.61 -27.92 -13.58
C ILE A 303 -11.56 -27.78 -12.50
N ASN A 304 -10.36 -27.35 -12.90
CA ASN A 304 -9.22 -27.24 -11.99
C ASN A 304 -9.01 -25.76 -11.67
N TYR A 305 -9.10 -25.40 -10.39
CA TYR A 305 -8.74 -24.06 -9.93
C TYR A 305 -7.54 -24.11 -9.02
N THR A 306 -6.58 -23.23 -9.33
CA THR A 306 -5.39 -23.01 -8.53
C THR A 306 -5.55 -21.69 -7.80
N TYR A 307 -5.49 -21.73 -6.47
CA TYR A 307 -5.63 -20.53 -5.66
C TYR A 307 -4.45 -20.41 -4.69
N LEU A 308 -3.82 -19.23 -4.71
CA LEU A 308 -2.77 -18.81 -3.79
C LEU A 308 -3.42 -17.99 -2.69
N LEU A 309 -3.59 -18.60 -1.52
CA LEU A 309 -3.99 -17.85 -0.34
C LEU A 309 -2.69 -17.30 0.26
N GLY A 310 -2.56 -15.97 0.34
CA GLY A 310 -1.44 -15.34 1.06
C GLY A 310 -1.36 -15.86 2.50
N THR A 311 -0.26 -15.63 3.21
CA THR A 311 -0.05 -16.10 4.59
C THR A 311 -1.25 -15.75 5.47
N GLN A 312 -2.16 -16.69 5.65
CA GLN A 312 -3.41 -16.53 6.39
C GLN A 312 -3.42 -17.57 7.51
N THR A 313 -3.83 -17.09 8.67
CA THR A 313 -4.27 -17.87 9.83
C THR A 313 -5.32 -18.91 9.43
N GLU A 314 -5.51 -19.96 10.23
CA GLU A 314 -6.46 -21.08 10.03
C GLU A 314 -7.94 -20.65 10.02
N VAL A 315 -8.29 -19.73 9.13
CA VAL A 315 -9.62 -19.12 9.00
C VAL A 315 -10.40 -19.91 7.95
N PRO A 316 -11.64 -20.35 8.25
CA PRO A 316 -12.48 -21.01 7.26
C PRO A 316 -12.90 -20.04 6.14
N HIS A 317 -12.78 -20.49 4.90
CA HIS A 317 -13.23 -19.81 3.68
C HIS A 317 -14.47 -20.50 3.11
N THR A 318 -15.40 -19.71 2.57
CA THR A 318 -16.56 -20.20 1.83
C THR A 318 -16.24 -20.20 0.34
N ILE A 319 -16.30 -21.38 -0.28
CA ILE A 319 -15.96 -21.55 -1.70
C ILE A 319 -17.15 -22.14 -2.44
N LYS A 320 -17.48 -21.59 -3.61
CA LYS A 320 -18.58 -22.06 -4.45
C LYS A 320 -18.32 -21.86 -5.94
N LEU A 321 -19.00 -22.66 -6.76
CA LEU A 321 -18.98 -22.53 -8.22
C LEU A 321 -20.20 -21.71 -8.66
N GLN A 322 -20.00 -20.81 -9.61
CA GLN A 322 -21.07 -20.12 -10.30
C GLN A 322 -21.02 -20.39 -11.81
N LEU A 323 -22.19 -20.49 -12.43
CA LEU A 323 -22.38 -20.54 -13.88
C LEU A 323 -23.13 -19.29 -14.37
#